data_AF-A0A955WXI6-F1
#
_entry.id   AF-A0A955WXI6-F1
#
_cell.length_a   1.000
_cell.length_b   1.000
_cell.length_c   1.000
_cell.angle_alpha   90.00
_cell.angle_beta   90.00
_cell.angle_gamma   90.00
#
_symmetry.space_group_name_H-M   'P 1'
#
loop_
_entity.id
_entity.type
_entity.pdbx_description
1 polymer ?
#
loop_
_entity_poly.entity_id
_entity_poly.type
_entity_poly.pdbx_seq_one_letter_code
_entity_poly.pdbx_strand_id
1 'polypeptide(L)'
;MGRLLKNALRWGAYTVFLLAALAFFVYLTLPVDEIKAYLVRKAADEHQMQLDITELKVAGLGGVELRGVTITPMPTPEEREALARAQEARKAWREAKKAAEAAEAEGGSTGDDATGAAADEDAPKGKAKDTKAKAAAKADGDDGEGADDAAADAGKPAKVAKAPKAKDSKPKDAKAAEKKAEDEPPPLPPAAVPIFIERLSAKVAPFKLMRGAVEASVDAELMGGRLAVQVAQGSETLTVKGDWEGLSIEQLPFAPKRKKIVIDESPQGKDEPQVDLALIGALEGDVDLEVPLKGKKPELSKITGSLTVRVVNALLGPGQIFSRDMGFFDVPRIRMAQVGGGLRFEKRKATFEDFKLTGKDLEGDIDGHIQLADSLKAWGPRAHLRFKFSEEFLKTNKDVNTALKGLPKIRRATDPEGFIGLQVTGSLKDVKTRLTKTSVYRKAGSRRSATKGKGSSVSKGKADDDDDETTVGKKPSTIRRGNTASRTPRATTNVAARKPRAPMIAGKTDTRSEPGEEPAEPDEPEEEADEPEEEPEEKAEVEPTEGEKPEAEGDGEKPEGEEEKPEGEGEEGEKPEGEGEPEGE
;
A
#
# COMPACT_ATOMS: atom_id res chain seq x y z
N MET A 1 60.06 -18.10 -27.54
CA MET A 1 58.63 -17.97 -27.18
C MET A 1 58.00 -19.22 -26.57
N GLY A 2 58.24 -20.44 -27.07
CA GLY A 2 57.51 -21.65 -26.61
C GLY A 2 57.63 -22.07 -25.13
N ARG A 3 58.67 -21.68 -24.38
CA ARG A 3 58.78 -22.02 -22.94
C ARG A 3 57.93 -21.11 -22.04
N LEU A 4 57.81 -19.83 -22.39
CA LEU A 4 57.00 -18.87 -21.63
C LEU A 4 55.50 -19.19 -21.78
N LEU A 5 55.04 -19.52 -22.99
CA LEU A 5 53.65 -19.90 -23.24
C LEU A 5 53.25 -21.18 -22.49
N LYS A 6 54.14 -22.20 -22.46
CA LYS A 6 53.90 -23.44 -21.70
C LYS A 6 53.82 -23.19 -20.19
N ASN A 7 54.67 -22.30 -19.66
CA ASN A 7 54.63 -21.94 -18.24
C ASN A 7 53.35 -21.15 -17.91
N ALA A 8 52.97 -20.17 -18.73
CA ALA A 8 51.73 -19.40 -18.55
C ALA A 8 50.49 -20.31 -18.59
N LEU A 9 50.42 -21.24 -19.54
CA LEU A 9 49.32 -22.22 -19.63
C LEU A 9 49.26 -23.13 -18.40
N ARG A 10 50.43 -23.57 -17.90
CA ARG A 10 50.52 -24.42 -16.69
C ARG A 10 50.06 -23.68 -15.43
N TRP A 11 50.47 -22.42 -15.26
CA TRP A 11 50.00 -21.57 -14.16
C TRP A 11 48.49 -21.30 -14.27
N GLY A 12 47.99 -21.00 -15.46
CA GLY A 12 46.55 -20.87 -15.71
C GLY A 12 45.78 -22.14 -15.34
N ALA A 13 46.26 -23.31 -15.77
CA ALA A 13 45.64 -24.60 -15.46
C ALA A 13 45.63 -24.90 -13.94
N TYR A 14 46.70 -24.60 -13.21
CA TYR A 14 46.73 -24.75 -11.75
C TYR A 14 45.74 -23.80 -11.06
N THR A 15 45.65 -22.55 -11.50
CA THR A 15 44.70 -21.58 -10.94
C THR A 15 43.26 -22.05 -11.18
N VAL A 16 42.93 -22.51 -12.40
CA VAL A 16 41.60 -23.05 -12.73
C VAL A 16 41.30 -24.31 -11.91
N PHE A 17 42.27 -25.24 -11.79
CA PHE A 17 42.11 -26.44 -10.97
C PHE A 17 41.88 -26.12 -9.49
N LEU A 18 42.65 -25.18 -8.94
CA LEU A 18 42.52 -24.75 -7.55
C LEU A 18 41.17 -24.09 -7.29
N LEU A 19 40.68 -23.26 -8.22
CA LEU A 19 39.33 -22.67 -8.14
C LEU A 19 38.25 -23.76 -8.22
N ALA A 20 38.39 -24.76 -9.08
CA ALA A 20 37.46 -25.88 -9.19
C ALA A 20 37.46 -26.76 -7.93
N ALA A 21 38.63 -27.07 -7.38
CA ALA A 21 38.77 -27.85 -6.15
C ALA A 21 38.22 -27.09 -4.94
N LEU A 22 38.46 -25.78 -4.85
CA LEU A 22 37.88 -24.92 -3.82
C LEU A 22 36.35 -24.88 -3.94
N ALA A 23 35.81 -24.73 -5.15
CA ALA A 23 34.37 -24.76 -5.40
C ALA A 23 33.73 -26.07 -4.96
N PHE A 24 34.38 -27.19 -5.31
CA PHE A 24 33.94 -28.53 -4.94
C PHE A 24 34.02 -28.76 -3.42
N PHE A 25 35.09 -28.29 -2.76
CA PHE A 25 35.24 -28.40 -1.32
C PHE A 25 34.19 -27.56 -0.57
N VAL A 26 33.95 -26.32 -1.01
CA VAL A 26 32.87 -25.48 -0.46
C VAL A 26 31.51 -26.14 -0.65
N TYR A 27 31.24 -26.72 -1.82
CA TYR A 27 30.01 -27.45 -2.08
C TYR A 27 29.82 -28.66 -1.15
N LEU A 28 30.86 -29.46 -0.91
CA LEU A 28 30.80 -30.63 -0.02
C LEU A 28 30.73 -30.26 1.47
N THR A 29 31.30 -29.13 1.86
CA THR A 29 31.40 -28.73 3.28
C THR A 29 30.28 -27.83 3.75
N LEU A 30 29.47 -27.28 2.84
CA LEU A 30 28.31 -26.48 3.21
C LEU A 30 27.23 -27.37 3.86
N PRO A 31 26.93 -27.19 5.17
CA PRO A 31 25.90 -27.97 5.84
C PRO A 31 24.53 -27.39 5.48
N VAL A 32 24.02 -27.78 4.31
CA VAL A 32 22.75 -27.28 3.74
C VAL A 32 21.61 -27.39 4.76
N ASP A 33 21.52 -28.50 5.49
CA ASP A 33 20.48 -28.72 6.51
C ASP A 33 20.61 -27.78 7.72
N GLU A 34 21.84 -27.47 8.16
CA GLU A 34 22.06 -26.51 9.25
C GLU A 34 21.71 -25.09 8.82
N ILE A 35 22.03 -24.72 7.57
CA ILE A 35 21.64 -23.42 7.00
C ILE A 35 20.11 -23.32 6.94
N LYS A 36 19.43 -24.38 6.47
CA LYS A 36 17.97 -24.45 6.46
C LYS A 36 17.41 -24.28 7.88
N ALA A 37 17.90 -25.05 8.85
CA ALA A 37 17.44 -24.98 10.24
C ALA A 37 17.69 -23.59 10.86
N TYR A 38 18.85 -23.00 10.58
CA TYR A 38 19.20 -21.65 11.03
C TYR A 38 18.25 -20.60 10.44
N LEU A 39 17.96 -20.66 9.12
CA LEU A 39 17.03 -19.74 8.46
C LEU A 39 15.61 -19.86 9.03
N VAL A 40 15.10 -21.07 9.23
CA VAL A 40 13.77 -21.32 9.81
C VAL A 40 13.69 -20.76 11.23
N ARG A 41 14.70 -21.06 12.06
CA ARG A 41 14.78 -20.57 13.44
C ARG A 41 14.86 -19.05 13.48
N LYS A 42 15.71 -18.45 12.66
CA LYS A 42 15.89 -16.99 12.63
C LYS A 42 14.64 -16.26 12.16
N ALA A 43 13.93 -16.79 11.16
CA ALA A 43 12.66 -16.23 10.71
C ALA A 43 11.60 -16.28 11.82
N ALA A 44 11.57 -17.36 12.60
CA ALA A 44 10.66 -17.49 13.74
C ALA A 44 11.03 -16.53 14.88
N ASP A 45 12.31 -16.46 15.26
CA ASP A 45 12.80 -15.69 16.40
C ASP A 45 12.80 -14.17 16.15
N GLU A 46 13.27 -13.72 14.98
CA GLU A 46 13.45 -12.28 14.69
C GLU A 46 12.24 -11.64 14.00
N HIS A 47 11.52 -12.41 13.17
CA HIS A 47 10.46 -11.86 12.31
C HIS A 47 9.07 -12.38 12.64
N GLN A 48 8.93 -13.28 13.62
CA GLN A 48 7.66 -13.95 13.94
C GLN A 48 7.04 -14.58 12.69
N MET A 49 7.85 -15.23 11.86
CA MET A 49 7.42 -15.91 10.64
C MET A 49 7.80 -17.38 10.72
N GLN A 50 6.86 -18.25 10.41
CA GLN A 50 7.16 -19.65 10.15
C GLN A 50 7.54 -19.78 8.68
N LEU A 51 8.77 -20.20 8.45
CA LEU A 51 9.31 -20.42 7.12
C LEU A 51 9.39 -21.92 6.88
N ASP A 52 8.67 -22.41 5.88
CA ASP A 52 8.78 -23.79 5.41
C ASP A 52 9.51 -23.79 4.07
N ILE A 53 10.59 -24.58 3.98
CA ILE A 53 11.44 -24.67 2.79
C ILE A 53 11.34 -26.10 2.29
N THR A 54 10.73 -26.29 1.13
CA THR A 54 10.65 -27.63 0.52
C THR A 54 12.04 -28.13 0.14
N GLU A 55 12.79 -27.33 -0.62
CA GLU A 55 14.11 -27.73 -1.10
C GLU A 55 15.12 -26.57 -1.00
N LEU A 56 16.34 -26.87 -0.55
CA LEU A 56 17.47 -25.93 -0.49
C LEU A 56 18.58 -26.45 -1.42
N LYS A 57 18.85 -25.74 -2.51
CA LYS A 57 19.91 -26.08 -3.48
C LYS A 57 21.02 -25.04 -3.44
N VAL A 58 22.27 -25.49 -3.55
CA VAL A 58 23.41 -24.57 -3.74
C VAL A 58 23.46 -24.17 -5.22
N ALA A 59 23.23 -22.89 -5.51
CA ALA A 59 23.25 -22.35 -6.86
C ALA A 59 24.67 -21.87 -7.22
N GLY A 60 25.57 -22.82 -7.45
CA GLY A 60 26.97 -22.56 -7.80
C GLY A 60 27.78 -21.91 -6.67
N LEU A 61 28.83 -21.17 -7.03
CA LEU A 61 29.83 -20.61 -6.10
C LEU A 61 29.33 -19.44 -5.22
N GLY A 62 28.13 -18.90 -5.46
CA GLY A 62 27.73 -17.60 -4.91
C GLY A 62 26.28 -17.49 -4.45
N GLY A 63 25.56 -18.59 -4.23
CA GLY A 63 24.17 -18.46 -3.85
C GLY A 63 23.51 -19.74 -3.38
N VAL A 64 22.36 -19.54 -2.73
CA VAL A 64 21.47 -20.60 -2.28
C VAL A 64 20.12 -20.35 -2.94
N GLU A 65 19.60 -21.36 -3.63
CA GLU A 65 18.27 -21.35 -4.22
C GLU A 65 17.32 -22.10 -3.29
N LEU A 66 16.30 -21.41 -2.81
CA LEU A 66 15.21 -21.96 -2.04
C LEU A 66 14.04 -22.24 -3.00
N ARG A 67 13.47 -23.45 -2.96
CA ARG A 67 12.28 -23.81 -3.74
C ARG A 67 11.14 -24.24 -2.82
N GLY A 68 9.92 -23.89 -3.23
CA GLY A 68 8.70 -24.15 -2.47
C GLY A 68 8.79 -23.54 -1.07
N VAL A 69 9.04 -22.23 -1.00
CA VAL A 69 9.10 -21.50 0.27
C VAL A 69 7.71 -21.04 0.63
N THR A 70 7.20 -21.51 1.77
CA THR A 70 5.94 -21.01 2.32
C THR A 70 6.25 -20.16 3.53
N ILE A 71 5.86 -18.88 3.46
CA ILE A 71 5.99 -17.95 4.57
C ILE A 71 4.63 -17.81 5.23
N THR A 72 4.52 -18.30 6.46
CA THR A 72 3.30 -18.16 7.28
C THR A 72 3.59 -17.18 8.42
N PRO A 73 2.90 -16.03 8.49
CA PRO A 73 3.02 -15.14 9.63
C PRO A 73 2.64 -15.92 10.89
N MET A 74 3.53 -15.96 11.86
CA MET A 74 3.27 -16.63 13.12
C MET A 74 2.46 -15.67 14.00
N PRO A 75 1.31 -16.08 14.56
CA PRO A 75 0.54 -15.21 15.44
C PRO A 75 1.40 -14.83 16.64
N THR A 76 1.39 -13.54 16.97
CA THR A 76 2.07 -12.99 18.15
C THR A 76 1.57 -13.67 19.43
N PRO A 77 2.33 -13.70 20.54
CA PRO A 77 1.85 -14.28 21.80
C PRO A 77 0.48 -13.72 22.23
N GLU A 78 0.28 -12.41 22.06
CA GLU A 78 -1.01 -11.75 22.33
C GLU A 78 -2.13 -12.25 21.40
N GLU A 79 -1.87 -12.40 20.10
CA GLU A 79 -2.84 -12.96 19.16
C GLU A 79 -3.13 -14.43 19.44
N ARG A 80 -2.15 -15.22 19.89
CA ARG A 80 -2.37 -16.62 20.28
C ARG A 80 -3.25 -16.72 21.51
N GLU A 81 -3.00 -15.89 22.52
CA GLU A 81 -3.87 -15.82 23.70
C GLU A 81 -5.27 -15.34 23.31
N ALA A 82 -5.38 -14.34 22.44
CA ALA A 82 -6.66 -13.87 21.93
C ALA A 82 -7.40 -14.98 21.16
N LEU A 83 -6.69 -15.75 20.34
CA LEU A 83 -7.24 -16.87 19.57
C LEU A 83 -7.66 -18.02 20.50
N ALA A 84 -6.87 -18.35 21.51
CA ALA A 84 -7.20 -19.34 22.52
C ALA A 84 -8.45 -18.93 23.33
N ARG A 85 -8.49 -17.69 23.82
CA ARG A 85 -9.67 -17.14 24.51
C ARG A 85 -10.90 -17.13 23.61
N ALA A 86 -10.75 -16.78 22.33
CA ALA A 86 -11.86 -16.79 21.37
C ALA A 86 -12.34 -18.22 21.09
N GLN A 87 -11.44 -19.21 21.02
CA GLN A 87 -11.79 -20.62 20.87
C GLN A 87 -12.50 -21.16 22.12
N GLU A 88 -12.01 -20.86 23.32
CA GLU A 88 -12.64 -21.23 24.58
C GLU A 88 -14.03 -20.58 24.72
N ALA A 89 -14.14 -19.28 24.44
CA ALA A 89 -15.40 -18.56 24.47
C ALA A 89 -16.40 -19.14 23.45
N ARG A 90 -15.94 -19.55 22.26
CA ARG A 90 -16.79 -20.20 21.26
C ARG A 90 -17.21 -21.60 21.66
N LYS A 91 -16.34 -22.36 22.34
CA LYS A 91 -16.67 -23.66 22.91
C LYS A 91 -17.73 -23.52 24.01
N ALA A 92 -17.53 -22.59 24.94
CA ALA A 92 -18.49 -22.28 25.99
C ALA A 92 -19.84 -21.82 25.41
N TRP A 93 -19.82 -20.96 24.38
CA TRP A 93 -21.03 -20.53 23.68
C TRP A 93 -21.78 -21.71 23.04
N ARG A 94 -21.07 -22.65 22.38
CA ARG A 94 -21.68 -23.86 21.82
C ARG A 94 -22.28 -24.77 22.90
N GLU A 95 -21.59 -24.92 24.03
CA GLU A 95 -22.07 -25.72 25.16
C GLU A 95 -23.30 -25.09 25.81
N ALA A 96 -23.30 -23.76 26.00
CA ALA A 96 -24.44 -23.01 26.51
C ALA A 96 -25.65 -23.10 25.57
N LYS A 97 -25.44 -22.92 24.26
CA LYS A 97 -26.50 -23.05 23.26
C LYS A 97 -27.10 -24.47 23.25
N LYS A 98 -26.26 -25.50 23.28
CA LYS A 98 -26.71 -26.90 23.36
C LYS A 98 -27.49 -27.18 24.65
N ALA A 99 -27.09 -26.59 25.77
CA ALA A 99 -27.80 -26.73 27.04
C ALA A 99 -29.17 -26.02 27.02
N ALA A 100 -29.26 -24.83 26.40
CA ALA A 100 -30.51 -24.11 26.21
C ALA A 100 -31.49 -24.89 25.31
N GLU A 101 -31.01 -25.41 24.18
CA GLU A 101 -31.82 -26.25 23.28
C GLU A 101 -32.32 -27.54 23.96
N ALA A 102 -31.49 -28.17 24.82
CA ALA A 102 -31.90 -29.34 25.60
C ALA A 102 -32.96 -29.01 26.65
N ALA A 103 -32.85 -27.87 27.33
CA ALA A 103 -33.84 -27.42 28.31
C ALA A 103 -35.20 -27.10 27.67
N GLU A 104 -35.20 -26.52 26.45
CA GLU A 104 -36.44 -26.29 25.70
C GLU A 104 -37.08 -27.61 25.23
N ALA A 105 -36.28 -28.60 24.86
CA ALA A 105 -36.78 -29.93 24.48
C ALA A 105 -37.43 -30.68 25.66
N GLU A 106 -36.88 -30.57 26.87
CA GLU A 106 -37.46 -31.19 28.08
C GLU A 106 -38.68 -30.43 28.62
N GLY A 107 -38.74 -29.10 28.43
CA GLY A 107 -39.85 -28.25 28.89
C GLY A 107 -41.10 -28.26 27.98
N GLY A 108 -41.01 -28.79 26.76
CA GLY A 108 -42.09 -28.77 25.75
C GLY A 108 -43.14 -29.89 25.86
N SER A 109 -43.08 -30.76 26.87
CA SER A 109 -43.96 -31.96 26.97
C SER A 109 -44.84 -32.01 28.22
N THR A 110 -45.19 -30.86 28.82
CA THR A 110 -46.31 -30.79 29.78
C THR A 110 -47.58 -30.39 29.03
N GLY A 111 -48.47 -31.38 28.87
CA GLY A 111 -49.57 -31.38 27.93
C GLY A 111 -50.66 -30.33 28.16
N ASP A 112 -51.17 -29.85 27.04
CA ASP A 112 -52.46 -29.17 26.85
C ASP A 112 -53.64 -30.18 26.95
N ASP A 113 -53.60 -31.10 27.91
CA ASP A 113 -54.71 -32.02 28.21
C ASP A 113 -55.21 -31.79 29.65
N ALA A 114 -55.72 -30.59 29.92
CA ALA A 114 -56.52 -30.33 31.12
C ALA A 114 -57.60 -29.26 30.84
N THR A 115 -58.53 -29.60 29.96
CA THR A 115 -59.83 -28.93 29.90
C THR A 115 -60.73 -29.46 31.03
N GLY A 116 -61.15 -28.57 31.93
CA GLY A 116 -62.48 -28.63 32.53
C GLY A 116 -62.58 -28.74 34.06
N ALA A 117 -62.97 -27.62 34.69
CA ALA A 117 -63.84 -27.42 35.87
C ALA A 117 -63.27 -26.30 36.77
N ALA A 118 -63.70 -25.04 36.63
CA ALA A 118 -64.93 -24.42 37.13
C ALA A 118 -64.93 -24.10 38.65
N ALA A 119 -65.26 -22.84 38.96
CA ALA A 119 -65.65 -22.24 40.25
C ALA A 119 -64.51 -22.06 41.27
N ASP A 120 -64.45 -21.05 42.15
CA ASP A 120 -65.38 -20.00 42.57
C ASP A 120 -64.56 -18.91 43.30
N GLU A 121 -65.21 -17.79 43.62
CA GLU A 121 -64.73 -16.65 44.39
C GLU A 121 -64.13 -17.02 45.77
N ASP A 122 -63.14 -16.27 46.26
CA ASP A 122 -63.23 -15.39 47.44
C ASP A 122 -61.84 -15.01 48.01
N ALA A 123 -61.70 -13.77 48.48
CA ALA A 123 -60.48 -13.25 49.10
C ALA A 123 -60.35 -13.71 50.57
N PRO A 124 -59.14 -13.70 51.19
CA PRO A 124 -58.87 -12.58 52.10
C PRO A 124 -57.39 -12.15 52.25
N LYS A 125 -57.25 -10.90 52.72
CA LYS A 125 -56.01 -10.29 53.26
C LYS A 125 -55.45 -11.09 54.45
N GLY A 126 -54.13 -11.28 54.50
CA GLY A 126 -53.41 -11.85 55.65
C GLY A 126 -51.96 -11.36 55.73
N LYS A 127 -51.51 -11.04 56.95
CA LYS A 127 -50.30 -10.31 57.32
C LYS A 127 -49.01 -11.17 57.33
N ALA A 128 -47.88 -10.47 57.14
CA ALA A 128 -46.56 -10.58 57.79
C ALA A 128 -46.07 -11.94 58.35
N LYS A 129 -44.85 -12.33 57.96
CA LYS A 129 -43.82 -12.76 58.93
C LYS A 129 -42.40 -12.80 58.33
N ASP A 130 -41.50 -12.20 59.09
CA ASP A 130 -40.05 -12.35 59.03
C ASP A 130 -39.61 -13.82 59.11
N THR A 131 -38.63 -14.22 58.31
CA THR A 131 -37.69 -15.29 58.69
C THR A 131 -36.27 -14.98 58.25
N LYS A 132 -35.44 -14.82 59.27
CA LYS A 132 -34.00 -14.67 59.33
C LYS A 132 -33.37 -16.06 59.46
N ALA A 133 -32.41 -16.39 58.59
CA ALA A 133 -31.41 -17.45 58.78
C ALA A 133 -30.15 -16.96 58.02
N LYS A 134 -29.00 -16.64 58.61
CA LYS A 134 -28.11 -17.30 59.58
C LYS A 134 -27.66 -18.70 59.14
N ALA A 135 -26.60 -18.72 58.33
CA ALA A 135 -25.63 -19.81 58.32
C ALA A 135 -24.22 -19.21 58.29
N ALA A 136 -23.39 -19.71 59.20
CA ALA A 136 -22.01 -19.34 59.43
C ALA A 136 -21.10 -20.36 58.75
N ALA A 137 -19.93 -19.92 58.27
CA ALA A 137 -18.74 -20.75 58.20
C ALA A 137 -17.50 -19.86 58.37
N LYS A 138 -16.57 -20.40 59.15
CA LYS A 138 -15.42 -19.79 59.82
C LYS A 138 -14.21 -20.62 59.41
N ALA A 139 -13.10 -19.96 59.05
CA ALA A 139 -11.71 -20.44 59.13
C ALA A 139 -10.85 -19.26 58.65
N ASP A 140 -10.15 -18.52 59.53
CA ASP A 140 -8.90 -18.87 60.25
C ASP A 140 -7.69 -18.94 59.31
N GLY A 141 -6.69 -18.09 59.60
CA GLY A 141 -5.28 -18.33 59.25
C GLY A 141 -4.59 -17.26 58.39
N ASP A 142 -3.95 -16.31 59.06
CA ASP A 142 -2.49 -16.32 59.25
C ASP A 142 -1.78 -14.99 58.94
N ASP A 143 -0.96 -14.61 59.92
CA ASP A 143 -0.28 -13.36 60.12
C ASP A 143 1.02 -13.26 59.30
N GLY A 144 1.39 -12.05 58.91
CA GLY A 144 2.66 -11.79 58.21
C GLY A 144 3.04 -10.32 58.29
N GLU A 145 3.50 -9.90 59.47
CA GLU A 145 4.18 -8.64 59.73
C GLU A 145 5.41 -8.45 58.84
N GLY A 146 5.67 -7.20 58.46
CA GLY A 146 6.89 -6.78 57.79
C GLY A 146 6.87 -5.28 57.50
N ALA A 147 7.16 -4.50 58.54
CA ALA A 147 7.44 -3.07 58.45
C ALA A 147 8.63 -2.79 57.51
N ASP A 148 8.64 -1.62 56.86
CA ASP A 148 9.73 -0.67 57.02
C ASP A 148 9.40 0.70 56.40
N ASP A 149 9.76 1.71 57.19
CA ASP A 149 9.65 3.14 57.01
C ASP A 149 10.30 3.70 55.73
N ALA A 150 9.69 4.76 55.17
CA ALA A 150 10.45 5.91 54.67
C ALA A 150 9.55 7.15 54.52
N ALA A 151 10.07 8.25 55.03
CA ALA A 151 9.39 9.49 55.35
C ALA A 151 9.13 10.44 54.17
N ALA A 152 8.02 11.16 54.31
CA ALA A 152 7.79 12.59 54.10
C ALA A 152 8.52 13.33 52.95
N ASP A 153 7.72 13.82 51.99
CA ASP A 153 7.89 15.19 51.48
C ASP A 153 6.53 15.83 51.19
N ALA A 154 6.35 17.05 51.68
CA ALA A 154 5.09 17.77 51.79
C ALA A 154 4.93 18.79 50.66
N GLY A 155 4.03 18.53 49.72
CA GLY A 155 3.68 19.42 48.61
C GLY A 155 2.19 19.77 48.53
N LYS A 156 1.82 20.92 49.13
CA LYS A 156 0.69 21.85 48.84
C LYS A 156 -0.57 21.35 48.08
N PRO A 157 -1.80 21.49 48.64
CA PRO A 157 -3.04 21.14 47.94
C PRO A 157 -3.46 22.19 46.90
N ALA A 158 -3.68 21.73 45.67
CA ALA A 158 -4.33 22.50 44.61
C ALA A 158 -5.87 22.52 44.79
N LYS A 159 -6.47 23.66 44.43
CA LYS A 159 -7.90 23.95 44.54
C LYS A 159 -8.78 22.91 43.84
N VAL A 160 -9.71 22.36 44.61
CA VAL A 160 -10.84 21.50 44.20
C VAL A 160 -11.67 22.19 43.12
N ALA A 161 -11.62 21.66 41.89
CA ALA A 161 -12.59 21.95 40.85
C ALA A 161 -13.85 21.11 41.09
N LYS A 162 -15.00 21.79 41.03
CA LYS A 162 -16.34 21.28 41.31
C LYS A 162 -16.74 20.22 40.28
N ALA A 163 -16.95 18.98 40.74
CA ALA A 163 -17.42 17.87 39.92
C ALA A 163 -18.80 18.18 39.28
N PRO A 164 -18.99 17.94 37.97
CA PRO A 164 -20.29 18.03 37.35
C PRO A 164 -21.20 16.90 37.85
N LYS A 165 -22.40 17.27 38.30
CA LYS A 165 -23.45 16.33 38.73
C LYS A 165 -23.81 15.38 37.58
N ALA A 166 -23.55 14.09 37.79
CA ALA A 166 -24.08 13.01 36.96
C ALA A 166 -25.62 13.05 37.02
N LYS A 167 -26.26 13.11 35.86
CA LYS A 167 -27.71 12.93 35.73
C LYS A 167 -27.97 11.43 35.64
N ASP A 168 -28.71 10.91 36.61
CA ASP A 168 -29.27 9.56 36.60
C ASP A 168 -30.15 9.35 35.36
N SER A 169 -29.56 8.75 34.32
CA SER A 169 -30.29 8.24 33.16
C SER A 169 -30.44 6.74 33.36
N LYS A 170 -31.68 6.32 33.57
CA LYS A 170 -32.10 4.93 33.79
C LYS A 170 -31.69 4.05 32.59
N PRO A 171 -30.97 2.92 32.78
CA PRO A 171 -30.53 2.07 31.69
C PRO A 171 -31.68 1.13 31.28
N LYS A 172 -32.54 1.56 30.36
CA LYS A 172 -33.49 0.64 29.69
C LYS A 172 -32.90 0.00 28.42
N ASP A 173 -31.87 0.60 27.83
CA ASP A 173 -31.28 0.13 26.56
C ASP A 173 -30.12 -0.88 26.75
N ALA A 174 -29.58 -1.01 27.96
CA ALA A 174 -28.52 -1.99 28.25
C ALA A 174 -29.00 -3.45 28.14
N LYS A 175 -30.25 -3.71 28.55
CA LYS A 175 -30.81 -5.07 28.59
C LYS A 175 -31.14 -5.64 27.20
N ALA A 176 -31.39 -4.77 26.20
CA ALA A 176 -31.64 -5.19 24.82
C ALA A 176 -30.33 -5.43 24.04
N ALA A 177 -29.24 -4.72 24.39
CA ALA A 177 -27.93 -4.96 23.82
C ALA A 177 -27.31 -6.27 24.35
N GLU A 178 -27.55 -6.60 25.62
CA GLU A 178 -27.08 -7.84 26.24
C GLU A 178 -27.77 -9.07 25.63
N LYS A 179 -29.09 -9.02 25.39
CA LYS A 179 -29.83 -10.13 24.78
C LYS A 179 -29.48 -10.39 23.31
N LYS A 180 -28.99 -9.38 22.57
CA LYS A 180 -28.55 -9.55 21.17
C LYS A 180 -27.10 -10.04 21.05
N ALA A 181 -26.29 -9.85 22.09
CA ALA A 181 -24.92 -10.35 22.14
C ALA A 181 -24.84 -11.86 22.44
N GLU A 182 -25.93 -12.48 22.93
CA GLU A 182 -25.99 -13.92 23.22
C GLU A 182 -26.07 -14.80 21.96
N ASP A 183 -26.52 -14.28 20.81
CA ASP A 183 -26.81 -15.11 19.63
C ASP A 183 -25.64 -15.27 18.63
N GLU A 184 -24.60 -14.45 18.70
CA GLU A 184 -23.45 -14.56 17.78
C GLU A 184 -22.21 -15.11 18.47
N PRO A 185 -21.52 -16.11 17.89
CA PRO A 185 -20.27 -16.61 18.43
C PRO A 185 -19.21 -15.50 18.42
N PRO A 186 -18.30 -15.47 19.42
CA PRO A 186 -17.25 -14.46 19.47
C PRO A 186 -16.42 -14.48 18.17
N PRO A 187 -16.12 -13.31 17.57
CA PRO A 187 -15.38 -13.24 16.33
C PRO A 187 -13.97 -13.80 16.53
N LEU A 188 -13.57 -14.74 15.67
CA LEU A 188 -12.19 -15.22 15.66
C LEU A 188 -11.28 -14.12 15.10
N PRO A 189 -10.06 -13.95 15.64
CA PRO A 189 -9.07 -13.11 14.99
C PRO A 189 -8.83 -13.61 13.56
N PRO A 190 -8.58 -12.71 12.59
CA PRO A 190 -8.36 -13.10 11.21
C PRO A 190 -7.16 -14.03 11.12
N ALA A 191 -7.34 -15.22 10.53
CA ALA A 191 -6.24 -16.14 10.29
C ALA A 191 -5.19 -15.48 9.38
N ALA A 192 -3.92 -15.64 9.73
CA ALA A 192 -2.81 -15.24 8.87
C ALA A 192 -2.92 -16.00 7.53
N VAL A 193 -2.88 -15.27 6.42
CA VAL A 193 -2.89 -15.90 5.09
C VAL A 193 -1.45 -16.29 4.75
N PRO A 194 -1.16 -17.59 4.51
CA PRO A 194 0.17 -18.00 4.09
C PRO A 194 0.50 -17.40 2.73
N ILE A 195 1.73 -16.95 2.56
CA ILE A 195 2.26 -16.47 1.29
C ILE A 195 3.08 -17.60 0.71
N PHE A 196 2.63 -18.12 -0.43
CA PHE A 196 3.33 -19.15 -1.18
C PHE A 196 4.29 -18.49 -2.17
N ILE A 197 5.56 -18.89 -2.09
CA ILE A 197 6.62 -18.47 -3.00
C ILE A 197 7.14 -19.71 -3.69
N GLU A 198 6.84 -19.87 -4.98
CA GLU A 198 7.19 -21.10 -5.72
C GLU A 198 8.71 -21.25 -5.83
N ARG A 199 9.38 -20.14 -6.14
CA ARG A 199 10.83 -20.08 -6.29
C ARG A 199 11.37 -18.85 -5.56
N LEU A 200 12.46 -19.01 -4.83
CA LEU A 200 13.16 -17.93 -4.16
C LEU A 200 14.67 -18.16 -4.33
N SER A 201 15.26 -17.60 -5.38
CA SER A 201 16.72 -17.62 -5.49
C SER A 201 17.31 -16.51 -4.65
N ALA A 202 18.24 -16.79 -3.73
CA ALA A 202 18.98 -15.79 -2.97
C ALA A 202 20.48 -15.93 -3.29
N LYS A 203 21.03 -14.97 -4.04
CA LYS A 203 22.47 -14.93 -4.33
C LYS A 203 23.13 -14.00 -3.34
N VAL A 204 24.16 -14.48 -2.65
CA VAL A 204 24.94 -13.68 -1.70
C VAL A 204 26.39 -13.68 -2.17
N ALA A 205 26.91 -12.50 -2.52
CA ALA A 205 28.30 -12.39 -2.98
C ALA A 205 29.27 -12.51 -1.77
N PRO A 206 30.00 -13.63 -1.61
CA PRO A 206 30.82 -13.86 -0.42
C PRO A 206 31.95 -12.83 -0.26
N PHE A 207 32.49 -12.34 -1.37
CA PHE A 207 33.51 -11.29 -1.38
C PHE A 207 32.98 -9.93 -0.89
N LYS A 208 31.70 -9.63 -1.12
CA LYS A 208 31.07 -8.40 -0.61
C LYS A 208 30.84 -8.49 0.90
N LEU A 209 30.47 -9.67 1.40
CA LEU A 209 30.33 -9.90 2.84
C LEU A 209 31.63 -9.61 3.61
N MET A 210 32.78 -10.00 3.06
CA MET A 210 34.10 -9.69 3.64
C MET A 210 34.36 -8.17 3.75
N ARG A 211 33.71 -7.36 2.91
CA ARG A 211 33.79 -5.89 2.93
C ARG A 211 32.63 -5.24 3.70
N GLY A 212 31.79 -6.02 4.38
CA GLY A 212 30.62 -5.54 5.10
C GLY A 212 29.45 -5.13 4.21
N ALA A 213 29.47 -5.47 2.91
CA ALA A 213 28.37 -5.25 1.98
C ALA A 213 27.57 -6.53 1.77
N VAL A 214 26.24 -6.42 1.77
CA VAL A 214 25.32 -7.54 1.53
C VAL A 214 24.60 -7.26 0.22
N GLU A 215 24.61 -8.21 -0.70
CA GLU A 215 23.78 -8.14 -1.91
C GLU A 215 22.94 -9.41 -1.96
N ALA A 216 21.65 -9.23 -2.19
CA ALA A 216 20.66 -10.28 -2.28
C ALA A 216 19.75 -10.00 -3.47
N SER A 217 19.79 -10.85 -4.49
CA SER A 217 18.75 -10.87 -5.52
C SER A 217 17.70 -11.91 -5.14
N VAL A 218 16.43 -11.60 -5.34
CA VAL A 218 15.24 -12.43 -5.16
C VAL A 218 14.53 -12.48 -6.50
N ASP A 219 14.25 -13.67 -7.00
CA ASP A 219 13.37 -13.90 -8.16
C ASP A 219 12.31 -14.89 -7.70
N ALA A 220 11.05 -14.48 -7.80
CA ALA A 220 9.93 -15.19 -7.26
C ALA A 220 8.69 -15.13 -8.15
N GLU A 221 8.07 -16.30 -8.33
CA GLU A 221 6.73 -16.42 -8.91
C GLU A 221 5.73 -16.46 -7.76
N LEU A 222 4.88 -15.43 -7.70
CA LEU A 222 3.91 -15.24 -6.64
C LEU A 222 2.67 -14.54 -7.19
N MET A 223 1.51 -14.95 -6.68
CA MET A 223 0.22 -14.37 -7.03
C MET A 223 -0.11 -14.35 -8.54
N GLY A 224 0.34 -15.37 -9.27
CA GLY A 224 0.15 -15.48 -10.73
C GLY A 224 1.04 -14.56 -11.56
N GLY A 225 2.03 -13.90 -10.95
CA GLY A 225 3.00 -13.06 -11.64
C GLY A 225 4.44 -13.29 -11.16
N ARG A 226 5.36 -12.49 -11.68
CA ARG A 226 6.79 -12.54 -11.37
C ARG A 226 7.22 -11.31 -10.58
N LEU A 227 8.11 -11.50 -9.62
CA LEU A 227 8.75 -10.47 -8.82
C LEU A 227 10.26 -10.71 -8.83
N ALA A 228 11.01 -9.78 -9.41
CA ALA A 228 12.46 -9.76 -9.34
C ALA A 228 12.90 -8.56 -8.50
N VAL A 229 13.63 -8.77 -7.41
CA VAL A 229 14.09 -7.71 -6.50
C VAL A 229 15.55 -7.94 -6.14
N GLN A 230 16.38 -6.94 -6.36
CA GLN A 230 17.77 -6.90 -5.94
C GLN A 230 17.94 -5.87 -4.82
N VAL A 231 18.41 -6.34 -3.67
CA VAL A 231 18.72 -5.53 -2.50
C VAL A 231 20.22 -5.53 -2.30
N ALA A 232 20.85 -4.36 -2.34
CA ALA A 232 22.26 -4.19 -2.04
C ALA A 232 22.42 -3.24 -0.85
N GLN A 233 22.92 -3.74 0.27
CA GLN A 233 23.22 -3.00 1.48
C GLN A 233 24.73 -2.74 1.56
N GLY A 234 25.13 -1.49 1.41
CA GLY A 234 26.48 -1.00 1.72
C GLY A 234 26.61 -0.54 3.18
N SER A 235 27.73 0.12 3.50
CA SER A 235 27.99 0.71 4.82
C SER A 235 27.09 1.91 5.12
N GLU A 236 26.72 2.68 4.09
CA GLU A 236 25.99 3.95 4.23
C GLU A 236 24.66 3.98 3.46
N THR A 237 24.45 3.07 2.51
CA THR A 237 23.29 3.09 1.62
C THR A 237 22.71 1.69 1.44
N LEU A 238 21.40 1.63 1.29
CA LEU A 238 20.63 0.45 0.93
C LEU A 238 19.96 0.73 -0.42
N THR A 239 20.41 0.07 -1.46
CA THR A 239 19.82 0.13 -2.79
C THR A 239 18.81 -1.00 -2.95
N VAL A 240 17.61 -0.68 -3.42
CA VAL A 240 16.55 -1.63 -3.74
C VAL A 240 16.16 -1.41 -5.19
N LYS A 241 16.49 -2.38 -6.04
CA LYS A 241 16.05 -2.44 -7.43
C LYS A 241 15.08 -3.59 -7.61
N GLY A 242 14.14 -3.46 -8.51
CA GLY A 242 13.29 -4.58 -8.84
C GLY A 242 12.23 -4.24 -9.86
N ASP A 243 11.61 -5.28 -10.37
CA ASP A 243 10.50 -5.23 -11.30
C ASP A 243 9.49 -6.31 -10.91
N TRP A 244 8.23 -6.04 -11.20
CA TRP A 244 7.18 -7.02 -11.05
C TRP A 244 6.23 -6.95 -12.23
N GLU A 245 5.71 -8.11 -12.61
CA GLU A 245 4.86 -8.28 -13.77
C GLU A 245 3.73 -9.25 -13.42
N GLY A 246 2.50 -8.90 -13.81
CA GLY A 246 1.37 -9.83 -13.72
C GLY A 246 0.88 -10.15 -12.29
N LEU A 247 1.28 -9.40 -11.26
CA LEU A 247 0.89 -9.73 -9.88
C LEU A 247 -0.62 -9.50 -9.68
N SER A 248 -1.39 -10.54 -9.35
CA SER A 248 -2.84 -10.40 -9.16
C SER A 248 -3.18 -9.56 -7.93
N ILE A 249 -3.86 -8.43 -8.12
CA ILE A 249 -4.25 -7.53 -7.02
C ILE A 249 -5.18 -8.22 -6.03
N GLU A 250 -6.04 -9.12 -6.51
CA GLU A 250 -7.00 -9.84 -5.65
C GLU A 250 -6.31 -10.71 -4.59
N GLN A 251 -5.10 -11.17 -4.89
CA GLN A 251 -4.34 -12.08 -4.05
C GLN A 251 -3.40 -11.34 -3.08
N LEU A 252 -3.23 -10.01 -3.25
CA LEU A 252 -2.36 -9.24 -2.37
C LEU A 252 -2.90 -9.23 -0.93
N PRO A 253 -2.07 -9.52 0.08
CA PRO A 253 -2.53 -9.59 1.47
C PRO A 253 -3.01 -8.23 2.00
N PHE A 254 -2.52 -7.14 1.41
CA PHE A 254 -2.88 -5.76 1.70
C PHE A 254 -3.93 -5.19 0.77
N ALA A 255 -4.35 -5.92 -0.28
CA ALA A 255 -5.51 -5.48 -1.04
C ALA A 255 -6.66 -5.30 -0.07
N PRO A 256 -7.46 -4.23 -0.19
CA PRO A 256 -8.57 -3.98 0.69
C PRO A 256 -9.56 -5.15 0.57
N LYS A 257 -9.42 -6.16 1.44
CA LYS A 257 -10.29 -7.33 1.50
C LYS A 257 -11.67 -6.87 1.90
N ARG A 258 -12.51 -6.43 0.94
CA ARG A 258 -13.87 -5.88 1.17
C ARG A 258 -13.96 -5.16 2.53
N LYS A 259 -12.95 -4.32 2.81
CA LYS A 259 -12.81 -3.71 4.13
C LYS A 259 -13.67 -2.49 4.13
N LYS A 260 -14.47 -2.36 5.18
CA LYS A 260 -15.39 -1.26 5.43
C LYS A 260 -14.64 0.07 5.45
N ILE A 261 -14.57 0.77 4.32
CA ILE A 261 -13.97 2.11 4.24
C ILE A 261 -15.01 3.10 4.76
N VAL A 262 -14.73 3.69 5.92
CA VAL A 262 -15.60 4.70 6.53
C VAL A 262 -15.41 6.03 5.81
N ILE A 263 -16.34 6.36 4.90
CA ILE A 263 -16.41 7.69 4.28
C ILE A 263 -17.35 8.55 5.15
N ASP A 264 -16.77 9.52 5.86
CA ASP A 264 -17.39 10.39 6.88
C ASP A 264 -17.70 9.73 8.24
N GLU A 265 -17.23 10.38 9.31
CA GLU A 265 -17.58 10.07 10.70
C GLU A 265 -19.09 10.33 10.88
N SER A 266 -19.89 9.26 10.89
CA SER A 266 -21.30 9.36 11.31
C SER A 266 -21.33 9.75 12.79
N PRO A 267 -21.95 10.89 13.18
CA PRO A 267 -22.06 11.30 14.57
C PRO A 267 -23.06 10.46 15.38
N GLN A 268 -23.73 9.48 14.76
CA GLN A 268 -24.63 8.55 15.44
C GLN A 268 -24.09 7.14 15.25
N GLY A 269 -23.30 6.70 16.24
CA GLY A 269 -22.63 5.40 16.23
C GLY A 269 -23.62 4.26 16.07
N LYS A 270 -23.44 3.47 14.99
CA LYS A 270 -23.41 2.00 14.94
C LYS A 270 -23.41 1.45 13.51
N ASP A 271 -23.86 2.23 12.53
CA ASP A 271 -23.86 1.80 11.13
C ASP A 271 -22.74 2.48 10.36
N GLU A 272 -21.53 1.92 10.48
CA GLU A 272 -20.41 2.45 9.69
C GLU A 272 -20.70 2.19 8.19
N PRO A 273 -20.49 3.17 7.31
CA PRO A 273 -20.72 3.00 5.87
C PRO A 273 -19.86 1.85 5.32
N GLN A 274 -20.49 0.95 4.57
CA GLN A 274 -19.81 -0.13 3.86
C GLN A 274 -19.56 0.32 2.42
N VAL A 275 -18.30 0.27 2.02
CA VAL A 275 -17.88 0.36 0.62
C VAL A 275 -17.35 -1.02 0.26
N ASP A 276 -18.14 -1.80 -0.45
CA ASP A 276 -17.73 -3.12 -0.93
C ASP A 276 -17.28 -3.02 -2.39
N LEU A 277 -16.12 -2.41 -2.63
CA LEU A 277 -15.55 -2.32 -3.98
C LEU A 277 -14.26 -3.13 -4.05
N ALA A 278 -14.29 -4.21 -4.85
CA ALA A 278 -13.11 -4.95 -5.21
C ALA A 278 -12.40 -4.27 -6.38
N LEU A 279 -11.07 -4.12 -6.27
CA LEU A 279 -10.21 -3.79 -7.39
C LEU A 279 -9.53 -5.07 -7.87
N ILE A 280 -9.72 -5.39 -9.13
CA ILE A 280 -9.20 -6.58 -9.81
C ILE A 280 -8.25 -6.09 -10.90
N GLY A 281 -7.16 -6.81 -11.15
CA GLY A 281 -6.22 -6.48 -12.22
C GLY A 281 -4.84 -7.08 -11.98
N ALA A 282 -3.98 -6.96 -12.99
CA ALA A 282 -2.58 -7.33 -12.91
C ALA A 282 -1.74 -6.10 -12.56
N LEU A 283 -0.98 -6.19 -11.48
CA LEU A 283 -0.06 -5.15 -11.03
C LEU A 283 1.31 -5.38 -11.68
N GLU A 284 1.84 -4.34 -12.29
CA GLU A 284 3.12 -4.26 -12.98
C GLU A 284 3.90 -3.04 -12.49
N GLY A 285 5.22 -3.05 -12.59
CA GLY A 285 6.02 -1.89 -12.25
C GLY A 285 7.49 -2.19 -12.00
N ASP A 286 8.20 -1.13 -11.66
CA ASP A 286 9.62 -1.15 -11.37
C ASP A 286 9.93 -0.24 -10.17
N VAL A 287 11.00 -0.57 -9.47
CA VAL A 287 11.49 0.17 -8.32
C VAL A 287 13.00 0.31 -8.45
N ASP A 288 13.52 1.52 -8.29
CA ASP A 288 14.94 1.79 -8.14
C ASP A 288 15.08 2.85 -7.04
N LEU A 289 15.36 2.40 -5.82
CA LEU A 289 15.41 3.23 -4.64
C LEU A 289 16.78 3.14 -3.99
N GLU A 290 17.26 4.27 -3.49
CA GLU A 290 18.44 4.38 -2.65
C GLU A 290 18.03 4.96 -1.30
N VAL A 291 18.29 4.21 -0.25
CA VAL A 291 17.90 4.52 1.12
C VAL A 291 19.16 4.71 1.95
N PRO A 292 19.48 5.93 2.40
CA PRO A 292 20.62 6.15 3.27
C PRO A 292 20.41 5.49 4.64
N LEU A 293 21.50 4.97 5.20
CA LEU A 293 21.55 4.30 6.48
C LEU A 293 22.26 5.19 7.50
N LYS A 294 21.69 5.32 8.69
CA LYS A 294 22.37 5.90 9.86
C LYS A 294 22.69 4.78 10.84
N GLY A 295 23.90 4.23 10.70
CA GLY A 295 24.27 2.97 11.35
C GLY A 295 23.48 1.81 10.73
N LYS A 296 22.75 1.04 11.55
CA LYS A 296 21.93 -0.08 11.08
C LYS A 296 20.47 0.30 10.76
N LYS A 297 20.11 1.58 10.86
CA LYS A 297 18.71 2.04 10.69
C LYS A 297 18.54 2.79 9.37
N PRO A 298 17.55 2.42 8.53
CA PRO A 298 17.25 3.14 7.31
C PRO A 298 16.57 4.48 7.59
N GLU A 299 17.03 5.56 6.93
CA GLU A 299 16.44 6.89 7.02
C GLU A 299 15.41 7.11 5.91
N LEU A 300 14.18 6.64 6.12
CA LEU A 300 13.11 6.69 5.11
C LEU A 300 12.74 8.11 4.65
N SER A 301 13.06 9.13 5.44
CA SER A 301 12.83 10.52 5.05
C SER A 301 13.82 11.03 3.99
N LYS A 302 14.93 10.34 3.74
CA LYS A 302 15.97 10.75 2.79
C LYS A 302 16.08 9.83 1.57
N ILE A 303 15.10 8.97 1.34
CA ILE A 303 15.04 8.09 0.17
C ILE A 303 15.13 8.92 -1.12
N THR A 304 15.91 8.41 -2.07
CA THR A 304 16.02 8.90 -3.44
C THR A 304 15.73 7.79 -4.44
N GLY A 305 15.31 8.14 -5.65
CA GLY A 305 15.03 7.16 -6.72
C GLY A 305 13.66 7.29 -7.35
N SER A 306 13.19 6.22 -7.98
CA SER A 306 11.91 6.16 -8.68
C SER A 306 11.16 4.86 -8.42
N LEU A 307 9.83 4.94 -8.47
CA LEU A 307 8.92 3.81 -8.39
C LEU A 307 7.85 3.96 -9.45
N THR A 308 7.79 3.08 -10.42
CA THR A 308 6.73 3.04 -11.42
C THR A 308 5.72 1.96 -11.04
N VAL A 309 4.44 2.28 -11.05
CA VAL A 309 3.37 1.33 -10.73
C VAL A 309 2.28 1.43 -11.77
N ARG A 310 1.83 0.28 -12.26
CA ARG A 310 0.75 0.16 -13.23
C ARG A 310 -0.15 -1.00 -12.87
N VAL A 311 -1.44 -0.81 -13.06
CA VAL A 311 -2.45 -1.86 -13.01
C VAL A 311 -3.03 -2.00 -14.41
N VAL A 312 -2.87 -3.18 -15.01
CA VAL A 312 -3.39 -3.54 -16.32
C VAL A 312 -4.68 -4.34 -16.16
N ASN A 313 -5.62 -4.16 -17.08
CA ASN A 313 -6.94 -4.79 -17.05
C ASN A 313 -7.69 -4.53 -15.74
N ALA A 314 -7.59 -3.30 -15.25
CA ALA A 314 -8.11 -2.91 -13.96
C ALA A 314 -9.65 -2.86 -13.95
N LEU A 315 -10.29 -3.55 -13.02
CA LEU A 315 -11.75 -3.63 -12.92
C LEU A 315 -12.15 -3.25 -11.50
N LEU A 316 -13.05 -2.29 -11.38
CA LEU A 316 -13.59 -1.86 -10.09
C LEU A 316 -15.05 -2.31 -9.97
N GLY A 317 -15.36 -3.08 -8.94
CA GLY A 317 -16.71 -3.60 -8.69
C GLY A 317 -17.01 -4.95 -9.38
N PRO A 318 -18.28 -5.44 -9.33
CA PRO A 318 -19.46 -4.77 -8.75
C PRO A 318 -19.38 -4.62 -7.23
N GLY A 319 -20.18 -3.70 -6.68
CA GLY A 319 -20.14 -3.40 -5.25
C GLY A 319 -21.28 -2.53 -4.75
N GLN A 320 -21.36 -2.32 -3.43
CA GLN A 320 -22.32 -1.38 -2.83
C GLN A 320 -21.60 -0.26 -2.09
N ILE A 321 -22.06 0.97 -2.29
CA ILE A 321 -21.65 2.14 -1.52
C ILE A 321 -22.85 2.63 -0.72
N PHE A 322 -22.70 2.76 0.58
CA PHE A 322 -23.67 3.50 1.40
C PHE A 322 -23.37 5.00 1.40
N SER A 323 -24.37 5.81 1.04
CA SER A 323 -24.34 7.26 1.25
C SER A 323 -25.48 7.67 2.16
N ARG A 324 -25.21 8.56 3.12
CA ARG A 324 -26.24 9.09 4.02
C ARG A 324 -27.42 9.72 3.27
N ASP A 325 -27.16 10.34 2.12
CA ASP A 325 -28.15 11.10 1.38
C ASP A 325 -29.00 10.20 0.45
N MET A 326 -28.51 9.01 0.07
CA MET A 326 -29.15 8.15 -0.96
C MET A 326 -29.34 6.69 -0.53
N GLY A 327 -28.89 6.30 0.67
CA GLY A 327 -28.89 4.90 1.10
C GLY A 327 -27.79 4.07 0.42
N PHE A 328 -28.03 2.76 0.31
CA PHE A 328 -27.16 1.86 -0.43
C PHE A 328 -27.34 2.07 -1.94
N PHE A 329 -26.21 2.16 -2.63
CA PHE A 329 -26.14 2.38 -4.06
C PHE A 329 -25.27 1.29 -4.68
N ASP A 330 -25.83 0.52 -5.61
CA ASP A 330 -25.09 -0.49 -6.36
C ASP A 330 -24.16 0.19 -7.38
N VAL A 331 -22.86 -0.03 -7.22
CA VAL A 331 -21.84 0.37 -8.17
C VAL A 331 -21.66 -0.76 -9.17
N PRO A 332 -22.00 -0.53 -10.46
CA PRO A 332 -21.78 -1.52 -11.50
C PRO A 332 -20.28 -1.69 -11.73
N ARG A 333 -19.90 -2.78 -12.41
CA ARG A 333 -18.49 -3.02 -12.77
C ARG A 333 -17.98 -1.92 -13.70
N ILE A 334 -16.94 -1.22 -13.27
CA ILE A 334 -16.27 -0.15 -14.02
C ILE A 334 -14.99 -0.73 -14.63
N ARG A 335 -14.88 -0.67 -15.96
CA ARG A 335 -13.70 -1.13 -16.69
C ARG A 335 -12.69 0.00 -16.87
N MET A 336 -11.55 -0.17 -16.22
CA MET A 336 -10.35 0.65 -16.40
C MET A 336 -9.38 -0.17 -17.25
N ALA A 337 -8.89 0.39 -18.36
CA ALA A 337 -7.92 -0.33 -19.18
C ALA A 337 -6.57 -0.39 -18.44
N GLN A 338 -6.14 0.76 -17.92
CA GLN A 338 -4.87 0.92 -17.26
C GLN A 338 -4.93 2.05 -16.23
N VAL A 339 -4.36 1.81 -15.03
CA VAL A 339 -4.18 2.81 -13.98
C VAL A 339 -2.72 2.79 -13.55
N GLY A 340 -1.98 3.87 -13.69
CA GLY A 340 -0.58 3.87 -13.27
C GLY A 340 0.15 5.17 -13.48
N GLY A 341 1.37 5.24 -12.95
CA GLY A 341 2.29 6.35 -13.07
C GLY A 341 3.58 6.11 -12.29
N GLY A 342 4.44 7.12 -12.24
CA GLY A 342 5.71 7.12 -11.53
C GLY A 342 5.67 7.94 -10.24
N LEU A 343 6.47 7.55 -9.25
CA LEU A 343 6.76 8.29 -8.04
C LEU A 343 8.26 8.60 -8.03
N ARG A 344 8.61 9.89 -8.05
CA ARG A 344 9.99 10.34 -7.93
C ARG A 344 10.30 10.76 -6.50
N PHE A 345 11.30 10.13 -5.88
CA PHE A 345 11.72 10.39 -4.51
C PHE A 345 12.88 11.38 -4.48
N GLU A 346 12.66 12.50 -3.81
CA GLU A 346 13.63 13.57 -3.59
C GLU A 346 13.53 14.04 -2.14
N LYS A 347 14.51 13.67 -1.30
CA LYS A 347 14.76 14.19 0.07
C LYS A 347 13.51 14.76 0.77
N ARG A 348 12.78 13.89 1.47
CA ARG A 348 11.52 14.15 2.22
C ARG A 348 10.26 14.31 1.38
N LYS A 349 10.33 14.13 0.07
CA LYS A 349 9.18 14.27 -0.82
C LYS A 349 9.19 13.20 -1.90
N ALA A 350 8.06 12.54 -2.12
CA ALA A 350 7.83 11.74 -3.33
C ALA A 350 6.78 12.44 -4.19
N THR A 351 7.10 12.76 -5.45
CA THR A 351 6.18 13.48 -6.35
C THR A 351 5.55 12.50 -7.33
N PHE A 352 4.24 12.61 -7.57
CA PHE A 352 3.57 11.81 -8.60
C PHE A 352 3.95 12.36 -9.99
N GLU A 353 4.37 11.48 -10.89
CA GLU A 353 4.73 11.74 -12.28
C GLU A 353 3.82 10.90 -13.19
N ASP A 354 3.17 11.54 -14.16
CA ASP A 354 2.38 10.87 -15.21
C ASP A 354 1.33 9.86 -14.71
N PHE A 355 0.79 10.04 -13.50
CA PHE A 355 -0.29 9.19 -13.01
C PHE A 355 -1.59 9.44 -13.79
N LYS A 356 -1.95 8.46 -14.62
CA LYS A 356 -3.14 8.49 -15.47
C LYS A 356 -3.98 7.25 -15.22
N LEU A 357 -5.29 7.48 -15.26
CA LEU A 357 -6.32 6.47 -15.26
C LEU A 357 -6.98 6.54 -16.63
N THR A 358 -6.86 5.46 -17.40
CA THR A 358 -7.45 5.35 -18.73
C THR A 358 -8.35 4.13 -18.77
N GLY A 359 -9.56 4.28 -19.28
CA GLY A 359 -10.56 3.22 -19.28
C GLY A 359 -11.73 3.54 -20.19
N LYS A 360 -12.49 2.51 -20.52
CA LYS A 360 -13.71 2.65 -21.31
C LYS A 360 -14.80 3.40 -20.53
N ASP A 361 -14.88 3.12 -19.24
CA ASP A 361 -15.95 3.61 -18.38
C ASP A 361 -15.51 4.83 -17.53
N LEU A 362 -14.19 4.99 -17.32
CA LEU A 362 -13.60 5.98 -16.43
C LEU A 362 -12.26 6.50 -16.97
N GLU A 363 -12.06 7.82 -16.91
CA GLU A 363 -10.79 8.50 -17.21
C GLU A 363 -10.37 9.38 -16.01
N GLY A 364 -9.08 9.61 -15.82
CA GLY A 364 -8.60 10.43 -14.70
C GLY A 364 -7.09 10.65 -14.63
N ASP A 365 -6.68 11.49 -13.70
CA ASP A 365 -5.29 11.84 -13.41
C ASP A 365 -5.06 12.03 -11.90
N ILE A 366 -3.84 11.77 -11.42
CA ILE A 366 -3.44 12.04 -10.02
C ILE A 366 -2.25 13.00 -10.02
N ASP A 367 -2.43 14.15 -9.37
CA ASP A 367 -1.38 15.13 -9.16
C ASP A 367 -1.06 15.29 -7.68
N GLY A 368 0.19 15.53 -7.31
CA GLY A 368 0.56 15.94 -5.95
C GLY A 368 1.91 15.43 -5.48
N HIS A 369 2.03 15.20 -4.18
CA HIS A 369 3.21 14.58 -3.57
C HIS A 369 2.88 13.86 -2.27
N ILE A 370 3.80 13.04 -1.79
CA ILE A 370 3.79 12.41 -0.48
C ILE A 370 4.94 13.02 0.33
N GLN A 371 4.64 13.53 1.52
CA GLN A 371 5.66 14.00 2.44
C GLN A 371 6.25 12.79 3.18
N LEU A 372 7.53 12.52 2.97
CA LEU A 372 8.23 11.39 3.57
C LEU A 372 8.68 11.73 4.99
N ALA A 373 8.58 10.74 5.87
CA ALA A 373 9.05 10.79 7.25
C ALA A 373 9.86 9.54 7.57
N ASP A 374 10.56 9.51 8.70
CA ASP A 374 11.39 8.37 9.11
C ASP A 374 10.55 7.10 9.41
N SER A 375 9.25 7.26 9.62
CA SER A 375 8.29 6.15 9.77
C SER A 375 7.22 6.22 8.69
N LEU A 376 6.91 5.09 8.06
CA LEU A 376 5.83 4.94 7.08
C LEU A 376 4.48 5.46 7.61
N LYS A 377 4.17 5.23 8.89
CA LYS A 377 2.91 5.68 9.51
C LYS A 377 2.74 7.20 9.49
N ALA A 378 3.86 7.94 9.46
CA ALA A 378 3.89 9.39 9.44
C ALA A 378 4.00 9.97 8.01
N TRP A 379 4.02 9.13 6.97
CA TRP A 379 4.00 9.62 5.60
C TRP A 379 2.67 10.31 5.32
N GLY A 380 2.75 11.49 4.72
CA GLY A 380 1.61 12.36 4.52
C GLY A 380 1.29 12.53 3.04
N PRO A 381 0.34 11.76 2.46
CA PRO A 381 -0.07 11.99 1.09
C PRO A 381 -0.73 13.36 0.98
N ARG A 382 -0.43 14.08 -0.10
CA ARG A 382 -1.04 15.33 -0.52
C ARG A 382 -1.30 15.24 -2.01
N ALA A 383 -2.31 14.45 -2.34
CA ALA A 383 -2.69 14.13 -3.70
C ALA A 383 -4.03 14.77 -4.07
N HIS A 384 -4.24 15.00 -5.35
CA HIS A 384 -5.48 15.45 -5.93
C HIS A 384 -5.79 14.53 -7.11
N LEU A 385 -6.75 13.63 -6.91
CA LEU A 385 -7.28 12.74 -7.93
C LEU A 385 -8.37 13.49 -8.70
N ARG A 386 -8.31 13.49 -10.02
CA ARG A 386 -9.38 13.93 -10.91
C ARG A 386 -9.87 12.74 -11.71
N PHE A 387 -11.17 12.57 -11.80
CA PHE A 387 -11.73 11.52 -12.64
C PHE A 387 -13.07 11.93 -13.24
N LYS A 388 -13.42 11.31 -14.36
CA LYS A 388 -14.66 11.52 -15.09
C LYS A 388 -15.15 10.19 -15.65
N PHE A 389 -16.45 9.95 -15.57
CA PHE A 389 -17.09 8.79 -16.19
C PHE A 389 -17.39 9.07 -17.66
N SER A 390 -17.28 8.05 -18.50
CA SER A 390 -17.65 8.16 -19.90
C SER A 390 -19.16 8.37 -20.04
N GLU A 391 -19.57 9.09 -21.10
CA GLU A 391 -21.00 9.35 -21.33
C GLU A 391 -21.78 8.06 -21.59
N GLU A 392 -21.17 7.09 -22.27
CA GLU A 392 -21.76 5.76 -22.51
C GLU A 392 -22.07 5.04 -21.21
N PHE A 393 -21.12 5.08 -20.26
CA PHE A 393 -21.29 4.48 -18.95
C PHE A 393 -22.43 5.15 -18.17
N LEU A 394 -22.50 6.49 -18.19
CA LEU A 394 -23.57 7.25 -17.51
C LEU A 394 -24.96 7.10 -18.17
N LYS A 395 -25.02 6.79 -19.47
CA LYS A 395 -26.28 6.48 -20.17
C LYS A 395 -26.79 5.09 -19.80
N THR A 396 -25.88 4.12 -19.71
CA THR A 396 -26.18 2.73 -19.33
C THR A 396 -26.58 2.64 -17.86
N ASN A 397 -25.88 3.37 -16.98
CA ASN A 397 -26.08 3.33 -15.54
C ASN A 397 -26.75 4.60 -15.02
N LYS A 398 -28.08 4.69 -15.22
CA LYS A 398 -28.89 5.87 -14.85
C LYS A 398 -28.79 6.22 -13.37
N ASP A 399 -28.61 5.23 -12.50
CA ASP A 399 -28.51 5.45 -11.06
C ASP A 399 -27.21 6.17 -10.71
N VAL A 400 -26.08 5.80 -11.35
CA VAL A 400 -24.79 6.50 -11.15
C VAL A 400 -24.93 7.96 -11.62
N ASN A 401 -25.54 8.17 -12.77
CA ASN A 401 -25.76 9.50 -13.33
C ASN A 401 -26.65 10.36 -12.41
N THR A 402 -27.71 9.76 -11.86
CA THR A 402 -28.62 10.41 -10.90
C THR A 402 -27.89 10.73 -9.60
N ALA A 403 -27.07 9.83 -9.08
CA ALA A 403 -26.25 10.05 -7.90
C ALA A 403 -25.26 11.21 -8.08
N LEU A 404 -24.53 11.24 -9.21
CA LEU A 404 -23.56 12.29 -9.52
C LEU A 404 -24.21 13.67 -9.68
N LYS A 405 -25.41 13.73 -10.30
CA LYS A 405 -26.17 14.97 -10.50
C LYS A 405 -27.00 15.38 -9.28
N GLY A 406 -27.39 14.43 -8.45
CA GLY A 406 -28.25 14.64 -7.29
C GLY A 406 -27.48 15.26 -6.11
N LEU A 407 -26.23 14.84 -5.92
CA LEU A 407 -25.44 15.25 -4.75
C LEU A 407 -24.81 16.66 -4.90
N PRO A 408 -25.20 17.66 -4.09
CA PRO A 408 -24.66 19.01 -4.19
C PRO A 408 -23.14 19.07 -3.96
N LYS A 409 -22.60 18.18 -3.11
CA LYS A 409 -21.16 18.08 -2.84
C LYS A 409 -20.38 17.70 -4.10
N ILE A 410 -20.87 16.73 -4.87
CA ILE A 410 -20.23 16.28 -6.12
C ILE A 410 -20.32 17.37 -7.18
N ARG A 411 -21.49 17.98 -7.37
CA ARG A 411 -21.66 19.10 -8.33
C ARG A 411 -20.70 20.26 -8.06
N ARG A 412 -20.44 20.59 -6.79
CA ARG A 412 -19.49 21.65 -6.40
C ARG A 412 -18.04 21.27 -6.69
N ALA A 413 -17.71 19.98 -6.63
CA ALA A 413 -16.38 19.45 -6.93
C ALA A 413 -16.19 19.07 -8.41
N THR A 414 -17.25 19.10 -9.21
CA THR A 414 -17.19 18.85 -10.65
C THR A 414 -16.74 20.12 -11.37
N ASP A 415 -15.73 19.99 -12.22
CA ASP A 415 -15.24 21.08 -13.07
C ASP A 415 -16.11 21.25 -14.34
N PRO A 416 -15.91 22.33 -15.13
CA PRO A 416 -16.68 22.53 -16.36
C PRO A 416 -16.44 21.46 -17.43
N GLU A 417 -15.33 20.72 -17.35
CA GLU A 417 -14.99 19.62 -18.27
C GLU A 417 -15.67 18.29 -17.85
N GLY A 418 -16.28 18.26 -16.66
CA GLY A 418 -16.98 17.11 -16.09
C GLY A 418 -16.11 16.25 -15.17
N PHE A 419 -14.88 16.65 -14.85
CA PHE A 419 -14.03 15.93 -13.90
C PHE A 419 -14.42 16.27 -12.46
N ILE A 420 -14.50 15.24 -11.63
CA ILE A 420 -14.71 15.33 -10.20
C ILE A 420 -13.34 15.28 -9.53
N GLY A 421 -13.03 16.30 -8.72
CA GLY A 421 -11.78 16.34 -7.96
C GLY A 421 -11.94 15.82 -6.53
N LEU A 422 -11.00 14.96 -6.12
CA LEU A 422 -10.88 14.40 -4.78
C LEU A 422 -9.47 14.70 -4.23
N GLN A 423 -9.40 15.51 -3.19
CA GLN A 423 -8.17 15.79 -2.47
C GLN A 423 -7.95 14.74 -1.38
N VAL A 424 -6.77 14.12 -1.38
CA VAL A 424 -6.32 13.16 -0.36
C VAL A 424 -5.20 13.81 0.45
N THR A 425 -5.41 13.93 1.75
CA THR A 425 -4.49 14.55 2.71
C THR A 425 -4.38 13.72 3.99
N GLY A 426 -3.54 14.12 4.95
CA GLY A 426 -3.44 13.46 6.25
C GLY A 426 -2.16 12.64 6.38
N SER A 427 -2.21 11.55 7.15
CA SER A 427 -1.12 10.57 7.28
C SER A 427 -1.58 9.23 6.73
N LEU A 428 -0.68 8.29 6.41
CA LEU A 428 -1.08 6.95 5.96
C LEU A 428 -1.95 6.20 7.00
N LYS A 429 -1.84 6.57 8.29
CA LYS A 429 -2.70 6.04 9.36
C LYS A 429 -4.08 6.70 9.41
N ASP A 430 -4.16 7.99 9.07
CA ASP A 430 -5.38 8.82 9.16
C ASP A 430 -5.50 9.62 7.86
N VAL A 431 -5.94 8.92 6.82
CA VAL A 431 -6.11 9.48 5.47
C VAL A 431 -7.44 10.22 5.43
N LYS A 432 -7.39 11.49 5.04
CA LYS A 432 -8.54 12.39 4.94
C LYS A 432 -8.81 12.70 3.48
N THR A 433 -10.03 12.43 3.06
CA THR A 433 -10.50 12.71 1.71
C THR A 433 -11.46 13.90 1.71
N ARG A 434 -11.32 14.80 0.74
CA ARG A 434 -12.22 15.95 0.57
C ARG A 434 -12.50 16.19 -0.90
N LEU A 435 -13.77 16.36 -1.25
CA LEU A 435 -14.16 16.76 -2.60
C LEU A 435 -13.79 18.23 -2.88
N THR A 436 -13.07 18.47 -3.98
CA THR A 436 -12.56 19.81 -4.36
C THR A 436 -12.56 20.00 -5.87
N LYS A 437 -12.91 21.19 -6.36
CA LYS A 437 -12.99 21.46 -7.82
C LYS A 437 -11.64 21.66 -8.50
N THR A 438 -10.68 22.28 -7.80
CA THR A 438 -9.42 22.73 -8.39
C THR A 438 -8.24 22.01 -7.75
N SER A 439 -7.39 21.41 -8.58
CA SER A 439 -6.09 20.91 -8.16
C SER A 439 -5.25 22.07 -7.60
N VAL A 440 -4.86 21.99 -6.33
CA VAL A 440 -3.95 22.96 -5.72
C VAL A 440 -2.53 22.84 -6.32
N TYR A 441 -2.24 21.70 -6.95
CA TYR A 441 -0.90 21.30 -7.41
C TYR A 441 -0.64 21.50 -8.92
N ARG A 442 -1.57 22.10 -9.68
CA ARG A 442 -1.36 22.31 -11.11
C ARG A 442 -0.12 23.19 -11.33
N LYS A 443 0.96 22.57 -11.79
CA LYS A 443 2.23 23.23 -12.11
C LYS A 443 1.90 24.39 -13.05
N ALA A 444 2.19 25.63 -12.62
CA ALA A 444 1.80 26.86 -13.32
C ALA A 444 2.30 26.95 -14.78
N GLY A 445 3.16 26.02 -15.23
CA GLY A 445 3.71 25.96 -16.59
C GLY A 445 2.98 25.07 -17.61
N SER A 446 2.08 24.16 -17.22
CA SER A 446 1.55 23.14 -18.17
C SER A 446 0.47 23.66 -19.15
N ARG A 447 -0.01 24.90 -19.03
CA ARG A 447 -1.08 25.43 -19.90
C ARG A 447 -0.62 25.95 -21.27
N ARG A 448 0.65 25.81 -21.66
CA ARG A 448 1.17 26.49 -22.87
C ARG A 448 1.33 25.64 -24.14
N SER A 449 1.13 24.32 -24.13
CA SER A 449 1.45 23.49 -25.31
C SER A 449 0.27 22.92 -26.12
N ALA A 450 -0.98 22.96 -25.67
CA ALA A 450 -2.07 22.25 -26.37
C ALA A 450 -2.89 23.08 -27.39
N THR A 451 -2.79 24.41 -27.41
CA THR A 451 -3.59 25.24 -28.35
C THR A 451 -2.81 26.45 -28.84
N LYS A 452 -1.79 26.21 -29.66
CA LYS A 452 -1.44 27.17 -30.71
C LYS A 452 -1.27 26.40 -32.00
N GLY A 453 -2.40 26.16 -32.66
CA GLY A 453 -2.44 25.77 -34.06
C GLY A 453 -1.51 26.69 -34.83
N LYS A 454 -0.38 26.14 -35.25
CA LYS A 454 0.54 26.78 -36.17
C LYS A 454 -0.19 26.76 -37.51
N GLY A 455 -0.93 27.84 -37.77
CA GLY A 455 -1.45 28.12 -39.10
C GLY A 455 -0.28 28.01 -40.08
N SER A 456 -0.35 27.01 -40.94
CA SER A 456 0.48 26.87 -42.11
C SER A 456 0.21 28.06 -43.03
N SER A 457 0.97 29.13 -42.91
CA SER A 457 1.14 30.07 -44.01
C SER A 457 2.00 29.38 -45.06
N VAL A 458 1.33 28.68 -45.98
CA VAL A 458 1.88 28.26 -47.26
C VAL A 458 2.25 29.53 -48.03
N SER A 459 3.53 29.88 -48.03
CA SER A 459 4.09 30.86 -48.94
C SER A 459 4.13 30.23 -50.33
N LYS A 460 3.08 30.48 -51.12
CA LYS A 460 3.04 30.16 -52.54
C LYS A 460 3.84 31.24 -53.26
N GLY A 461 5.07 30.91 -53.65
CA GLY A 461 5.82 31.72 -54.62
C GLY A 461 5.06 31.74 -55.93
N LYS A 462 4.74 32.94 -56.41
CA LYS A 462 4.30 33.17 -57.78
C LYS A 462 5.01 34.42 -58.30
N ALA A 463 5.66 34.21 -59.43
CA ALA A 463 6.49 35.14 -60.15
C ALA A 463 5.74 36.41 -60.56
N ASP A 464 6.54 37.45 -60.76
CA ASP A 464 6.26 38.72 -61.41
C ASP A 464 5.57 38.53 -62.77
N ASP A 465 4.64 39.42 -63.09
CA ASP A 465 4.63 40.25 -64.32
C ASP A 465 3.27 40.95 -64.48
N ASP A 466 3.39 42.28 -64.53
CA ASP A 466 2.71 43.25 -65.38
C ASP A 466 1.17 43.51 -65.37
N ASP A 467 0.92 44.82 -65.34
CA ASP A 467 -0.12 45.58 -66.05
C ASP A 467 -1.59 45.57 -65.58
N ASP A 468 -1.93 46.74 -65.02
CA ASP A 468 -2.91 47.70 -65.58
C ASP A 468 -4.18 48.03 -64.78
N GLU A 469 -4.44 49.34 -64.84
CA GLU A 469 -5.69 50.08 -64.74
C GLU A 469 -6.58 50.05 -63.48
N THR A 470 -6.53 51.21 -62.83
CA THR A 470 -7.67 52.09 -62.47
C THR A 470 -8.94 51.49 -61.85
N THR A 471 -9.29 51.96 -60.65
CA THR A 471 -10.39 52.93 -60.47
C THR A 471 -10.61 53.32 -58.99
N VAL A 472 -10.38 54.59 -58.73
CA VAL A 472 -11.24 55.55 -58.02
C VAL A 472 -12.16 55.02 -56.89
N GLY A 473 -11.93 55.52 -55.67
CA GLY A 473 -13.03 56.18 -54.95
C GLY A 473 -13.12 56.05 -53.42
N LYS A 474 -12.97 57.20 -52.76
CA LYS A 474 -13.54 57.61 -51.44
C LYS A 474 -12.87 57.12 -50.13
N LYS A 475 -11.86 57.90 -49.69
CA LYS A 475 -11.86 58.94 -48.61
C LYS A 475 -12.67 58.73 -47.29
N PRO A 476 -12.29 59.41 -46.18
CA PRO A 476 -11.76 58.77 -44.96
C PRO A 476 -12.50 59.13 -43.66
N SER A 477 -12.16 58.48 -42.54
CA SER A 477 -12.39 59.04 -41.20
C SER A 477 -11.23 58.78 -40.23
N THR A 478 -10.31 59.73 -40.21
CA THR A 478 -9.77 60.46 -39.04
C THR A 478 -9.90 59.92 -37.59
N ILE A 479 -8.76 60.03 -36.89
CA ILE A 479 -8.58 60.38 -35.45
C ILE A 479 -8.73 59.19 -34.47
N ARG A 480 -7.76 58.79 -33.64
CA ARG A 480 -6.90 59.60 -32.74
C ARG A 480 -5.69 58.77 -32.28
N ARG A 481 -4.48 59.32 -32.46
CA ARG A 481 -3.28 58.93 -31.70
C ARG A 481 -3.42 59.46 -30.27
N GLY A 482 -3.15 58.61 -29.29
CA GLY A 482 -3.03 58.98 -27.88
C GLY A 482 -1.82 58.27 -27.29
N ASN A 483 -0.71 58.97 -27.30
CA ASN A 483 0.56 58.62 -26.68
C ASN A 483 0.41 58.79 -25.15
N THR A 484 0.80 57.83 -24.33
CA THR A 484 1.17 58.15 -22.93
C THR A 484 2.09 57.09 -22.34
N ALA A 485 3.26 57.57 -21.95
CA ALA A 485 4.34 56.84 -21.34
C ALA A 485 4.07 56.49 -19.87
N SER A 486 4.86 55.51 -19.41
CA SER A 486 5.47 55.42 -18.07
C SER A 486 4.56 55.54 -16.85
N ARG A 487 4.34 54.41 -16.17
CA ARG A 487 4.11 54.39 -14.72
C ARG A 487 4.65 53.10 -14.09
N THR A 488 5.83 53.24 -13.50
CA THR A 488 6.37 52.36 -12.46
C THR A 488 5.45 52.35 -11.23
N PRO A 489 5.21 51.20 -10.59
CA PRO A 489 4.62 51.20 -9.26
C PRO A 489 5.69 51.48 -8.20
N ARG A 490 5.33 52.47 -7.38
CA ARG A 490 6.05 53.10 -6.30
C ARG A 490 6.19 52.15 -5.10
N ALA A 491 7.38 52.10 -4.55
CA ALA A 491 7.70 51.51 -3.26
C ALA A 491 6.86 52.14 -2.14
N THR A 492 6.29 51.31 -1.28
CA THR A 492 5.72 51.70 0.01
C THR A 492 6.71 51.39 1.12
N THR A 493 7.36 52.43 1.62
CA THR A 493 8.00 52.50 2.93
C THR A 493 6.94 52.57 4.02
N ASN A 494 7.02 51.67 5.02
CA ASN A 494 6.76 51.94 6.45
C ASN A 494 6.76 50.63 7.26
N VAL A 495 7.89 50.23 7.83
CA VAL A 495 7.94 49.59 9.16
C VAL A 495 9.20 50.06 9.87
N ALA A 496 8.99 50.61 11.05
CA ALA A 496 9.95 51.27 11.90
C ALA A 496 11.08 50.35 12.39
N ALA A 497 12.27 50.94 12.48
CA ALA A 497 13.48 50.39 13.07
C ALA A 497 13.25 49.97 14.54
N ARG A 498 13.38 48.67 14.82
CA ARG A 498 13.61 48.14 16.16
C ARG A 498 15.10 47.87 16.34
N LYS A 499 15.70 48.56 17.32
CA LYS A 499 17.07 48.40 17.80
C LYS A 499 17.34 46.95 18.26
N PRO A 500 18.53 46.37 17.99
CA PRO A 500 18.95 45.15 18.66
C PRO A 500 19.28 45.46 20.13
N ARG A 501 18.60 44.78 21.05
CA ARG A 501 18.96 44.76 22.47
C ARG A 501 20.11 43.77 22.66
N ALA A 502 21.22 44.27 23.20
CA ALA A 502 22.27 43.47 23.80
C ALA A 502 21.71 42.66 25.00
N PRO A 503 22.13 41.41 25.20
CA PRO A 503 22.04 40.76 26.50
C PRO A 503 23.36 40.96 27.26
N MET A 504 23.31 41.76 28.33
CA MET A 504 24.34 41.79 29.36
C MET A 504 23.79 41.18 30.67
N ILE A 505 24.46 40.10 31.10
CA ILE A 505 25.02 39.87 32.43
C ILE A 505 24.17 39.17 33.54
N ALA A 506 24.82 38.14 34.08
CA ALA A 506 24.89 37.61 35.45
C ALA A 506 23.86 36.59 35.96
N GLY A 507 24.37 35.37 36.14
CA GLY A 507 23.96 34.42 37.18
C GLY A 507 25.11 33.43 37.43
N LYS A 508 25.89 33.68 38.50
CA LYS A 508 26.98 32.85 39.01
C LYS A 508 26.45 31.50 39.52
N THR A 509 27.19 30.42 39.28
CA THR A 509 27.50 29.41 40.31
C THR A 509 28.79 28.70 39.93
N ASP A 510 29.71 28.67 40.90
CA ASP A 510 31.00 28.01 40.91
C ASP A 510 30.92 26.50 40.63
N THR A 511 31.88 25.97 39.88
CA THR A 511 32.49 24.64 40.14
C THR A 511 33.79 24.50 39.37
N ARG A 512 34.87 24.75 40.12
CA ARG A 512 36.23 24.20 40.03
C ARG A 512 36.32 22.85 39.28
N SER A 513 37.14 22.78 38.22
CA SER A 513 37.86 21.57 37.77
C SER A 513 39.01 21.97 36.81
N GLU A 514 40.22 21.68 37.29
CA GLU A 514 41.56 21.44 36.71
C GLU A 514 41.87 21.74 35.22
N PRO A 515 43.08 22.27 34.92
CA PRO A 515 43.60 22.38 33.56
C PRO A 515 44.31 21.08 33.14
N GLY A 516 43.76 20.42 32.12
CA GLY A 516 44.44 19.35 31.38
C GLY A 516 45.18 19.94 30.18
N GLU A 517 46.46 19.61 30.07
CA GLU A 517 47.41 19.98 29.02
C GLU A 517 46.91 19.60 27.61
N GLU A 518 46.98 20.55 26.68
CA GLU A 518 46.97 20.30 25.23
C GLU A 518 48.31 19.68 24.81
N PRO A 519 48.33 18.52 24.11
CA PRO A 519 49.46 18.16 23.29
C PRO A 519 49.32 18.79 21.90
N ALA A 520 50.40 19.46 21.48
CA ALA A 520 50.60 20.00 20.15
C ALA A 520 50.43 18.94 19.06
N GLU A 521 49.66 19.25 18.02
CA GLU A 521 49.67 18.54 16.75
C GLU A 521 50.94 18.95 15.96
N PRO A 522 51.70 17.99 15.39
CA PRO A 522 52.81 18.30 14.52
C PRO A 522 52.32 18.60 13.10
N ASP A 523 52.94 19.61 12.49
CA ASP A 523 52.86 19.96 11.07
C ASP A 523 53.12 18.74 10.18
N GLU A 524 52.16 18.40 9.32
CA GLU A 524 52.39 17.50 8.18
C GLU A 524 52.89 18.32 6.97
N PRO A 525 53.94 17.85 6.27
CA PRO A 525 54.50 18.56 5.12
C PRO A 525 53.63 18.41 3.88
N GLU A 526 53.54 19.51 3.12
CA GLU A 526 53.06 19.57 1.75
C GLU A 526 53.93 18.64 0.87
N GLU A 527 53.36 17.57 0.33
CA GLU A 527 53.96 16.81 -0.77
C GLU A 527 53.37 17.26 -2.12
N GLU A 528 54.30 17.59 -3.00
CA GLU A 528 54.15 18.12 -4.33
C GLU A 528 53.53 17.13 -5.32
N ALA A 529 53.06 17.73 -6.40
CA ALA A 529 52.63 17.19 -7.68
C ALA A 529 53.24 15.85 -8.13
N ASP A 530 52.37 14.99 -8.68
CA ASP A 530 52.75 14.17 -9.82
C ASP A 530 51.60 14.09 -10.83
N GLU A 531 51.97 14.26 -12.10
CA GLU A 531 51.16 14.31 -13.30
C GLU A 531 50.55 12.93 -13.63
N PRO A 532 49.34 12.83 -14.19
CA PRO A 532 48.93 11.61 -14.86
C PRO A 532 49.38 11.61 -16.33
N GLU A 533 50.30 10.68 -16.63
CA GLU A 533 50.69 10.24 -17.97
C GLU A 533 49.49 9.74 -18.80
N GLU A 534 49.63 9.94 -20.11
CA GLU A 534 48.69 9.60 -21.18
C GLU A 534 48.44 8.08 -21.31
N GLU A 535 47.16 7.67 -21.36
CA GLU A 535 46.79 6.33 -21.82
C GLU A 535 46.63 6.31 -23.36
N PRO A 536 47.17 5.29 -24.07
CA PRO A 536 47.03 5.16 -25.51
C PRO A 536 45.66 4.57 -25.91
N GLU A 537 45.05 5.18 -26.94
CA GLU A 537 43.90 4.66 -27.66
C GLU A 537 44.23 3.29 -28.31
N GLU A 538 43.68 2.20 -27.77
CA GLU A 538 43.69 0.90 -28.43
C GLU A 538 42.40 0.72 -29.24
N LYS A 539 42.53 0.91 -30.56
CA LYS A 539 41.51 0.57 -31.56
C LYS A 539 41.42 -0.95 -31.69
N ALA A 540 40.30 -1.54 -31.27
CA ALA A 540 39.94 -2.90 -31.67
C ALA A 540 39.11 -2.83 -32.96
N GLU A 541 39.75 -3.19 -34.09
CA GLU A 541 39.10 -3.61 -35.32
C GLU A 541 38.30 -4.88 -35.05
N VAL A 542 37.00 -4.85 -35.34
CA VAL A 542 36.13 -6.03 -35.37
C VAL A 542 36.03 -6.50 -36.81
N GLU A 543 36.69 -7.62 -37.11
CA GLU A 543 36.51 -8.36 -38.37
C GLU A 543 35.08 -8.96 -38.43
N PRO A 544 34.40 -8.93 -39.60
CA PRO A 544 33.16 -9.67 -39.80
C PRO A 544 33.47 -11.14 -40.06
N THR A 545 33.02 -12.03 -39.17
CA THR A 545 32.99 -13.47 -39.44
C THR A 545 31.77 -13.80 -40.29
N GLU A 546 32.05 -14.17 -41.54
CA GLU A 546 31.11 -14.80 -42.46
C GLU A 546 30.74 -16.22 -41.98
N GLY A 547 29.46 -16.54 -42.10
CA GLY A 547 29.01 -17.83 -42.61
C GLY A 547 29.00 -19.01 -41.65
N GLU A 548 27.84 -19.31 -41.07
CA GLU A 548 27.43 -20.70 -40.94
C GLU A 548 25.92 -20.87 -41.19
N LYS A 549 25.66 -21.78 -42.12
CA LYS A 549 24.39 -22.12 -42.73
C LYS A 549 23.83 -23.31 -41.94
N PRO A 550 22.63 -23.26 -41.35
CA PRO A 550 22.07 -24.46 -40.74
C PRO A 550 21.58 -25.40 -41.83
N GLU A 551 22.23 -26.55 -41.90
CA GLU A 551 21.82 -27.71 -42.66
C GLU A 551 20.47 -28.21 -42.14
N ALA A 552 19.58 -28.47 -43.08
CA ALA A 552 18.38 -29.27 -42.89
C ALA A 552 18.82 -30.74 -42.87
N GLU A 553 18.37 -31.49 -41.86
CA GLU A 553 17.92 -32.89 -41.96
C GLU A 553 17.58 -33.40 -40.55
N GLY A 554 16.38 -33.97 -40.41
CA GLY A 554 15.85 -34.44 -39.13
C GLY A 554 14.42 -34.95 -39.27
N ASP A 555 14.24 -35.98 -40.11
CA ASP A 555 13.10 -36.90 -40.07
C ASP A 555 12.92 -37.46 -38.65
N GLY A 556 11.71 -37.37 -38.11
CA GLY A 556 11.41 -37.82 -36.75
C GLY A 556 9.91 -37.88 -36.44
N GLU A 557 9.32 -39.01 -36.81
CA GLU A 557 8.18 -39.71 -36.18
C GLU A 557 6.88 -38.93 -35.86
N LYS A 558 5.89 -39.31 -36.66
CA LYS A 558 4.45 -39.15 -36.53
C LYS A 558 3.92 -39.84 -35.25
N PRO A 559 3.22 -39.16 -34.33
CA PRO A 559 2.36 -39.85 -33.39
C PRO A 559 0.97 -40.07 -34.02
N GLU A 560 0.66 -41.32 -34.30
CA GLU A 560 -0.72 -41.78 -34.46
C GLU A 560 -1.40 -41.69 -33.09
N GLY A 561 -2.43 -40.84 -32.99
CA GLY A 561 -3.24 -40.64 -31.79
C GLY A 561 -4.70 -40.57 -32.19
N GLU A 562 -5.45 -41.56 -31.72
CA GLU A 562 -6.81 -41.96 -32.04
C GLU A 562 -7.86 -40.83 -32.00
N GLU A 563 -8.62 -40.70 -33.09
CA GLU A 563 -9.92 -40.02 -33.11
C GLU A 563 -10.96 -40.88 -32.41
N GLU A 564 -11.28 -40.56 -31.14
CA GLU A 564 -12.53 -41.02 -30.52
C GLU A 564 -13.67 -40.09 -30.93
N LYS A 565 -14.58 -40.64 -31.73
CA LYS A 565 -15.95 -40.13 -31.91
C LYS A 565 -16.73 -40.25 -30.60
N PRO A 566 -17.53 -39.25 -30.23
CA PRO A 566 -18.76 -39.49 -29.48
C PRO A 566 -19.96 -39.53 -30.45
N GLU A 567 -20.51 -40.73 -30.61
CA GLU A 567 -21.91 -40.95 -31.02
C GLU A 567 -22.82 -40.73 -29.80
N GLY A 568 -23.97 -40.10 -30.04
CA GLY A 568 -25.06 -39.87 -29.07
C GLY A 568 -25.95 -38.74 -29.60
N GLU A 569 -26.96 -39.05 -30.42
CA GLU A 569 -28.36 -39.22 -29.97
C GLU A 569 -28.78 -37.99 -29.14
N GLY A 570 -29.55 -37.02 -29.65
CA GLY A 570 -30.84 -37.18 -30.31
C GLY A 570 -31.88 -36.56 -29.36
N GLU A 571 -32.24 -35.30 -29.58
CA GLU A 571 -33.49 -34.74 -29.04
C GLU A 571 -34.00 -33.62 -29.96
N GLU A 572 -35.08 -33.95 -30.65
CA GLU A 572 -35.97 -33.06 -31.37
C GLU A 572 -36.71 -32.16 -30.37
N GLY A 573 -36.86 -30.87 -30.67
CA GLY A 573 -37.58 -29.95 -29.77
C GLY A 573 -37.77 -28.55 -30.34
N GLU A 574 -38.77 -28.42 -31.21
CA GLU A 574 -39.64 -27.25 -31.40
C GLU A 574 -39.04 -25.86 -31.68
N LYS A 575 -39.18 -25.44 -32.94
CA LYS A 575 -39.34 -24.04 -33.34
C LYS A 575 -40.70 -23.51 -32.87
N PRO A 576 -40.79 -22.25 -32.41
CA PRO A 576 -41.96 -21.43 -32.66
C PRO A 576 -41.67 -20.47 -33.82
N GLU A 577 -42.41 -20.70 -34.91
CA GLU A 577 -42.71 -19.69 -35.91
C GLU A 577 -43.53 -18.58 -35.27
N GLY A 578 -43.17 -17.33 -35.59
CA GLY A 578 -43.84 -16.13 -35.11
C GLY A 578 -43.60 -15.01 -36.09
N GLU A 579 -44.13 -15.17 -37.30
CA GLU A 579 -44.33 -14.10 -38.27
C GLU A 579 -45.39 -13.13 -37.69
N GLY A 580 -44.99 -11.89 -37.44
CA GLY A 580 -45.89 -10.78 -37.15
C GLY A 580 -45.90 -9.82 -38.32
N GLU A 581 -47.00 -9.82 -39.06
CA GLU A 581 -47.34 -8.82 -40.08
C GLU A 581 -47.45 -7.40 -39.48
N PRO A 582 -47.16 -6.35 -40.26
CA PRO A 582 -47.57 -4.99 -39.94
C PRO A 582 -48.90 -4.63 -40.64
N GLU A 583 -49.97 -4.47 -39.86
CA GLU A 583 -51.11 -3.63 -40.25
C GLU A 583 -50.89 -2.22 -39.68
N GLY A 584 -51.07 -1.20 -40.52
CA GLY A 584 -50.91 0.20 -40.15
C GLY A 584 -52.20 0.87 -39.68
N GLU A 585 -52.03 2.05 -39.10
CA GLU A 585 -52.86 3.26 -39.29
C GLU A 585 -51.99 4.50 -39.06
#